data_AF-A0A9N9C016-F1
#
_entry.id   AF-A0A9N9C016-F1
#
_cell.length_a   1.000
_cell.length_b   1.000
_cell.length_c   1.000
_cell.angle_alpha   90.00
_cell.angle_beta   90.00
_cell.angle_gamma   90.00
#
_symmetry.space_group_name_H-M   'P 1'
#
loop_
_entity.id
_entity.type
_entity.pdbx_description
1 polymer ?
#
loop_
_entity_poly.entity_id
_entity_poly.type
_entity_poly.pdbx_seq_one_letter_code
_entity_poly.pdbx_strand_id
1 'polypeptide(L)'
;MEAIADNLARSDYEIICLQEVWVYDNYELIRNKIKKRFPYARFYHSGVLGGGLAIFSRYPIVETNFHPYRLNGRPIQVNHGDWYVGKGIASAVVDHPVAGLIEIFNTHTHAGYGSKATDVYLGHRISQGWDASNLMKISASRGRNVIAVNTLVYKLITQNGQMTDAWQSQHSSTPGSDSTTSITQPQGGLSGTDPNSAIVQKGVTSNSPINTWTKRSRKQSARDLGQRIDYIFYRKTSRFWCSGSRVVFVEKIPELNCSYSDHFGVEATFALVGRDKNSVIPLSVWEQVPYTLRELDSRTLKNIIDYFNKDLINSQRTSRLQLLLFWFSLLLVIFLIAIELLIAIGTISAKAWISIIIIVVIGPLAVFGSIIGSIGFLSGNTEQNVLSQLIEEVKTFNDGKKILESRESKTSSEGFSDSSQRSSARLE
;
A
#
# COMPACT_ATOMS: atom_id res chain seq x y z
N MET A 1 -20.11 -11.00 5.61
CA MET A 1 -20.27 -10.47 4.24
C MET A 1 -21.68 -10.00 3.95
N GLU A 2 -22.73 -10.81 4.17
CA GLU A 2 -24.12 -10.38 3.92
C GLU A 2 -24.52 -9.09 4.64
N ALA A 3 -24.22 -8.97 5.94
CA ALA A 3 -24.50 -7.76 6.70
C ALA A 3 -23.83 -6.50 6.10
N ILE A 4 -22.58 -6.63 5.60
CA ILE A 4 -21.88 -5.55 4.91
C ILE A 4 -22.65 -5.17 3.64
N ALA A 5 -23.03 -6.15 2.81
CA ALA A 5 -23.79 -5.91 1.60
C ALA A 5 -25.16 -5.26 1.86
N ASP A 6 -25.87 -5.66 2.92
CA ASP A 6 -27.16 -5.08 3.30
C ASP A 6 -27.04 -3.65 3.83
N ASN A 7 -25.95 -3.33 4.53
CA ASN A 7 -25.65 -1.97 4.96
C ASN A 7 -25.33 -1.09 3.73
N LEU A 8 -24.43 -1.55 2.84
CA LEU A 8 -24.06 -0.83 1.62
C LEU A 8 -25.24 -0.67 0.64
N ALA A 9 -26.19 -1.60 0.59
CA ALA A 9 -27.40 -1.48 -0.23
C ALA A 9 -28.31 -0.33 0.22
N ARG A 10 -28.25 0.03 1.51
CA ARG A 10 -29.06 1.08 2.15
C ARG A 10 -28.32 2.40 2.28
N SER A 11 -27.02 2.44 2.02
CA SER A 11 -26.23 3.65 2.15
C SER A 11 -26.52 4.65 1.02
N ASP A 12 -26.13 5.89 1.24
CA ASP A 12 -26.22 6.97 0.27
C ASP A 12 -24.92 7.19 -0.51
N TYR A 13 -23.91 6.35 -0.31
CA TYR A 13 -22.63 6.41 -1.02
C TYR A 13 -22.79 6.40 -2.54
N GLU A 14 -21.78 6.96 -3.21
CA GLU A 14 -21.72 7.05 -4.68
C GLU A 14 -20.61 6.16 -5.26
N ILE A 15 -19.53 5.98 -4.50
CA ILE A 15 -18.38 5.14 -4.84
C ILE A 15 -18.01 4.36 -3.58
N ILE A 16 -17.80 3.05 -3.72
CA ILE A 16 -17.39 2.15 -2.65
C ILE A 16 -16.11 1.43 -3.09
N CYS A 17 -15.10 1.46 -2.22
CA CYS A 17 -13.87 0.68 -2.36
C CYS A 17 -13.83 -0.36 -1.24
N LEU A 18 -13.70 -1.63 -1.59
CA LEU A 18 -13.52 -2.71 -0.62
C LEU A 18 -12.13 -3.32 -0.77
N GLN A 19 -11.53 -3.68 0.37
CA GLN A 19 -10.30 -4.46 0.46
C GLN A 19 -10.63 -5.81 1.12
N GLU A 20 -9.73 -6.78 0.98
CA GLU A 20 -9.87 -8.12 1.59
C GLU A 20 -11.12 -8.90 1.18
N VAL A 21 -11.69 -8.63 0.01
CA VAL A 21 -12.73 -9.47 -0.59
C VAL A 21 -12.07 -10.67 -1.28
N TRP A 22 -11.52 -11.59 -0.48
CA TRP A 22 -10.66 -12.68 -0.97
C TRP A 22 -11.42 -13.73 -1.79
N VAL A 23 -12.71 -13.94 -1.50
CA VAL A 23 -13.53 -14.95 -2.17
C VAL A 23 -14.41 -14.29 -3.22
N TYR A 24 -14.31 -14.75 -4.47
CA TYR A 24 -15.07 -14.17 -5.60
C TYR A 24 -16.59 -14.27 -5.41
N ASP A 25 -17.09 -15.37 -4.85
CA ASP A 25 -18.52 -15.52 -4.55
C ASP A 25 -19.03 -14.45 -3.55
N ASN A 26 -18.19 -14.02 -2.61
CA ASN A 26 -18.53 -12.90 -1.72
C ASN A 26 -18.61 -11.57 -2.48
N TYR A 27 -17.76 -11.36 -3.48
CA TYR A 27 -17.87 -10.21 -4.38
C TYR A 27 -19.18 -10.25 -5.17
N GLU A 28 -19.52 -11.39 -5.79
CA GLU A 28 -20.77 -11.53 -6.54
C GLU A 28 -22.00 -11.35 -5.64
N LEU A 29 -21.96 -11.85 -4.40
CA LEU A 29 -23.01 -11.61 -3.41
C LEU A 29 -23.21 -10.11 -3.15
N ILE A 30 -22.13 -9.38 -2.84
CA ILE A 30 -22.20 -7.93 -2.62
C ILE A 30 -22.73 -7.24 -3.87
N ARG A 31 -22.12 -7.50 -5.03
CA ARG A 31 -22.48 -6.91 -6.32
C ARG A 31 -23.96 -7.08 -6.60
N ASN A 32 -24.49 -8.29 -6.44
CA ASN A 32 -25.89 -8.59 -6.73
C ASN A 32 -26.86 -7.88 -5.78
N LYS A 33 -26.52 -7.73 -4.49
CA LYS A 33 -27.34 -6.99 -3.52
C LYS A 33 -27.36 -5.49 -3.80
N ILE A 34 -26.22 -4.90 -4.17
CA ILE A 34 -26.09 -3.44 -4.30
C ILE A 34 -26.28 -2.91 -5.75
N LYS A 35 -26.42 -3.79 -6.75
CA LYS A 35 -26.47 -3.43 -8.19
C LYS A 35 -27.49 -2.38 -8.58
N LYS A 36 -28.60 -2.26 -7.83
CA LYS A 36 -29.64 -1.26 -8.11
C LYS A 36 -29.11 0.17 -7.93
N ARG A 37 -28.21 0.37 -6.98
CA ARG A 37 -27.60 1.68 -6.68
C ARG A 37 -26.21 1.83 -7.30
N PHE A 38 -25.45 0.73 -7.38
CA PHE A 38 -24.10 0.69 -7.94
C PHE A 38 -24.03 -0.29 -9.12
N PRO A 39 -24.59 0.09 -10.28
CA PRO A 39 -24.63 -0.80 -11.45
C PRO A 39 -23.24 -1.04 -12.07
N TYR A 40 -22.27 -0.16 -11.81
CA TYR A 40 -20.91 -0.27 -12.32
C TYR A 40 -19.99 -0.85 -11.24
N ALA A 41 -19.47 -2.05 -11.47
CA ALA A 41 -18.68 -2.76 -10.49
C ALA A 41 -17.48 -3.47 -11.14
N ARG A 42 -16.36 -3.50 -10.42
CA ARG A 42 -15.14 -4.18 -10.84
C ARG A 42 -14.48 -4.90 -9.67
N PHE A 43 -14.21 -6.19 -9.87
CA PHE A 43 -13.32 -7.00 -9.06
C PHE A 43 -11.96 -7.09 -9.75
N TYR A 44 -10.88 -7.00 -8.99
CA TYR A 44 -9.53 -6.98 -9.53
C TYR A 44 -8.81 -8.28 -9.18
N HIS A 45 -8.51 -9.08 -10.20
CA HIS A 45 -7.78 -10.34 -10.06
C HIS A 45 -6.28 -10.07 -9.97
N SER A 46 -5.59 -10.76 -9.05
CA SER A 46 -4.14 -10.67 -8.89
C SER A 46 -3.58 -11.85 -8.11
N GLY A 47 -2.27 -12.11 -8.25
CA GLY A 47 -1.59 -13.18 -7.53
C GLY A 47 -2.20 -14.57 -7.76
N VAL A 48 -1.90 -15.49 -6.84
CA VAL A 48 -2.45 -16.86 -6.82
C VAL A 48 -3.80 -16.89 -6.10
N LEU A 49 -3.95 -16.10 -5.03
CA LEU A 49 -5.13 -16.11 -4.16
C LEU A 49 -6.09 -14.93 -4.37
N GLY A 50 -5.79 -13.99 -5.27
CA GLY A 50 -6.57 -12.76 -5.45
C GLY A 50 -6.10 -11.64 -4.53
N GLY A 51 -6.12 -10.38 -5.01
CA GLY A 51 -5.73 -9.19 -4.23
C GLY A 51 -6.82 -8.62 -3.34
N GLY A 52 -8.04 -9.15 -3.43
CA GLY A 52 -9.17 -8.79 -2.59
C GLY A 52 -9.72 -7.38 -2.80
N LEU A 53 -9.42 -6.74 -3.94
CA LEU A 53 -9.82 -5.36 -4.22
C LEU A 53 -11.07 -5.32 -5.11
N ALA A 54 -12.04 -4.49 -4.72
CA ALA A 54 -13.22 -4.20 -5.52
C ALA A 54 -13.56 -2.71 -5.49
N ILE A 55 -14.08 -2.20 -6.61
CA ILE A 55 -14.62 -0.84 -6.72
C ILE A 55 -16.04 -0.94 -7.28
N PHE A 56 -16.98 -0.27 -6.62
CA PHE A 56 -18.37 -0.13 -7.04
C PHE A 56 -18.69 1.34 -7.19
N SER A 57 -19.44 1.69 -8.24
CA SER A 57 -19.75 3.06 -8.59
C SER A 57 -21.21 3.18 -9.03
N ARG A 58 -21.85 4.26 -8.58
CA ARG A 58 -23.13 4.73 -9.10
C ARG A 58 -23.01 5.25 -10.54
N TYR A 59 -21.84 5.76 -10.90
CA TYR A 59 -21.55 6.41 -12.18
C TYR A 59 -20.71 5.50 -13.10
N PRO A 60 -20.78 5.68 -14.44
CA PRO A 60 -20.07 4.84 -15.40
C PRO A 60 -18.57 4.76 -15.14
N ILE A 61 -18.02 3.54 -15.18
CA ILE A 61 -16.58 3.29 -15.17
C ILE A 61 -16.11 3.19 -16.62
N VAL A 62 -15.27 4.13 -17.05
CA VAL A 62 -14.83 4.26 -18.46
C VAL A 62 -13.43 3.70 -18.73
N GLU A 63 -12.60 3.57 -17.70
CA GLU A 63 -11.26 2.97 -17.77
C GLU A 63 -11.00 2.23 -16.46
N THR A 64 -10.29 1.11 -16.53
CA THR A 64 -9.90 0.31 -15.36
C THR A 64 -8.46 -0.14 -15.52
N ASN A 65 -7.70 -0.13 -14.44
CA ASN A 65 -6.34 -0.65 -14.43
C ASN A 65 -6.05 -1.41 -13.13
N PHE A 66 -5.10 -2.33 -13.18
CA PHE A 66 -4.52 -2.96 -12.00
C PHE A 66 -3.00 -2.95 -12.14
N HIS A 67 -2.32 -2.34 -11.19
CA HIS A 67 -0.87 -2.33 -11.15
C HIS A 67 -0.38 -3.23 -10.00
N PRO A 68 0.19 -4.42 -10.28
CA PRO A 68 0.78 -5.26 -9.26
C PRO A 68 2.01 -4.57 -8.68
N TYR A 69 2.16 -4.60 -7.36
CA TYR A 69 3.34 -4.04 -6.74
C TYR A 69 4.58 -4.89 -6.98
N ARG A 70 5.71 -4.21 -7.14
CA ARG A 70 6.99 -4.85 -7.49
C ARG A 70 7.56 -5.71 -6.36
N LEU A 71 7.29 -5.35 -5.10
CA LEU A 71 7.69 -6.11 -3.91
C LEU A 71 6.47 -6.45 -3.04
N ASN A 72 6.18 -7.75 -2.91
CA ASN A 72 4.96 -8.26 -2.24
C ASN A 72 5.21 -9.31 -1.16
N GLY A 73 6.43 -9.42 -0.66
CA GLY A 73 6.78 -10.36 0.39
C GLY A 73 7.71 -11.44 -0.16
N ARG A 74 7.87 -12.55 0.56
CA ARG A 74 8.80 -13.62 0.18
C ARG A 74 8.08 -14.97 0.12
N PRO A 75 8.31 -15.79 -0.91
CA PRO A 75 7.59 -17.06 -1.09
C PRO A 75 7.83 -18.04 0.06
N ILE A 76 9.04 -18.04 0.65
CA ILE A 76 9.37 -18.91 1.78
C ILE A 76 8.59 -18.55 3.06
N GLN A 77 8.06 -17.34 3.17
CA GLN A 77 7.29 -16.91 4.34
C GLN A 77 5.80 -17.23 4.12
N VAL A 78 5.47 -18.51 4.09
CA VAL A 78 4.10 -19.02 3.80
C VAL A 78 3.06 -18.44 4.76
N ASN A 79 3.42 -18.28 6.04
CA ASN A 79 2.55 -17.70 7.05
C ASN A 79 2.33 -16.18 6.89
N HIS A 80 3.10 -15.53 6.02
CA HIS A 80 2.96 -14.12 5.64
C HIS A 80 2.42 -14.07 4.20
N GLY A 81 1.09 -14.25 4.07
CA GLY A 81 0.41 -14.57 2.82
C GLY A 81 0.49 -13.53 1.70
N ASP A 82 1.06 -12.35 1.93
CA ASP A 82 1.15 -11.21 1.00
C ASP A 82 1.75 -11.59 -0.37
N TRP A 83 2.72 -12.51 -0.39
CA TRP A 83 3.35 -12.93 -1.65
C TRP A 83 2.36 -13.69 -2.54
N TYR A 84 1.48 -14.49 -1.94
CA TYR A 84 0.52 -15.35 -2.66
C TYR A 84 -0.71 -14.59 -3.15
N VAL A 85 -1.14 -13.55 -2.43
CA VAL A 85 -2.28 -12.71 -2.84
C VAL A 85 -1.91 -11.71 -3.93
N GLY A 86 -0.61 -11.42 -4.11
CA GLY A 86 -0.12 -10.51 -5.15
C GLY A 86 -0.72 -9.11 -5.01
N LYS A 87 -0.40 -8.43 -3.91
CA LYS A 87 -0.90 -7.07 -3.62
C LYS A 87 -0.61 -6.10 -4.76
N GLY A 88 -1.47 -5.10 -4.91
CA GLY A 88 -1.35 -4.09 -5.95
C GLY A 88 -2.29 -2.93 -5.69
N ILE A 89 -2.35 -2.04 -6.68
CA ILE A 89 -3.26 -0.90 -6.69
C ILE A 89 -4.21 -1.02 -7.86
N ALA A 90 -5.50 -1.12 -7.55
CA ALA A 90 -6.58 -1.08 -8.51
C ALA A 90 -6.95 0.38 -8.81
N SER A 91 -7.29 0.69 -10.05
CA SER A 91 -7.90 1.97 -10.40
C SER A 91 -9.11 1.83 -11.31
N ALA A 92 -10.05 2.75 -11.15
CA ALA A 92 -11.22 2.95 -11.99
C ALA A 92 -11.39 4.43 -12.28
N VAL A 93 -11.49 4.79 -13.55
CA VAL A 93 -11.86 6.13 -13.97
C VAL A 93 -13.37 6.18 -14.08
N VAL A 94 -13.96 7.02 -13.24
CA VAL A 94 -15.40 7.23 -13.13
C VAL A 94 -15.76 8.52 -13.85
N ASP A 95 -16.76 8.47 -14.73
CA ASP A 95 -17.31 9.64 -15.39
C ASP A 95 -18.41 10.27 -14.52
N HIS A 96 -18.04 11.27 -13.73
CA HIS A 96 -18.95 11.95 -12.80
C HIS A 96 -19.63 13.15 -13.48
N PRO A 97 -20.97 13.29 -13.40
CA PRO A 97 -21.72 14.31 -14.15
C PRO A 97 -21.34 15.75 -13.81
N VAL A 98 -20.80 16.00 -12.60
CA VAL A 98 -20.41 17.34 -12.13
C VAL A 98 -18.90 17.53 -12.08
N ALA A 99 -18.15 16.48 -11.73
CA ALA A 99 -16.71 16.56 -11.49
C ALA A 99 -15.90 16.19 -12.75
N GLY A 100 -16.55 15.68 -13.79
CA GLY A 100 -15.89 15.05 -14.92
C GLY A 100 -15.20 13.75 -14.50
N LEU A 101 -14.04 13.47 -15.08
CA LEU A 101 -13.31 12.24 -14.81
C LEU A 101 -12.67 12.27 -13.42
N ILE A 102 -13.02 11.29 -12.61
CA ILE A 102 -12.39 11.01 -11.32
C ILE A 102 -11.69 9.65 -11.41
N GLU A 103 -10.37 9.60 -11.21
CA GLU A 103 -9.69 8.32 -11.03
C GLU A 103 -9.68 7.93 -9.56
N ILE A 104 -10.32 6.80 -9.28
CA ILE A 104 -10.41 6.20 -7.96
C ILE A 104 -9.34 5.12 -7.87
N PHE A 105 -8.40 5.30 -6.95
CA PHE A 105 -7.42 4.29 -6.61
C PHE A 105 -7.87 3.53 -5.35
N ASN A 106 -7.79 2.21 -5.38
CA ASN A 106 -8.02 1.34 -4.25
C ASN A 106 -6.80 0.44 -4.06
N THR A 107 -6.18 0.46 -2.88
CA THR A 107 -5.01 -0.39 -2.60
C THR A 107 -5.05 -0.92 -1.18
N HIS A 108 -4.47 -2.10 -1.01
CA HIS A 108 -4.14 -2.69 0.27
C HIS A 108 -2.65 -3.05 0.24
N THR A 109 -1.82 -2.25 0.94
CA THR A 109 -0.37 -2.46 1.00
C THR A 109 0.01 -3.69 1.84
N HIS A 110 1.28 -4.06 1.81
CA HIS A 110 1.82 -5.19 2.57
C HIS A 110 1.54 -5.04 4.07
N ALA A 111 1.16 -6.11 4.76
CA ALA A 111 0.91 -6.08 6.20
C ALA A 111 2.20 -5.92 7.03
N GLY A 112 2.07 -5.39 8.24
CA GLY A 112 3.14 -5.35 9.24
C GLY A 112 3.11 -6.59 10.12
N TYR A 113 4.04 -7.52 9.90
CA TYR A 113 4.14 -8.76 10.67
C TYR A 113 5.05 -8.57 11.90
N GLY A 114 4.48 -8.10 13.00
CA GLY A 114 5.16 -8.00 14.30
C GLY A 114 5.50 -6.57 14.75
N SER A 115 6.48 -6.46 15.65
CA SER A 115 6.89 -5.17 16.19
C SER A 115 7.63 -4.33 15.14
N LYS A 116 7.55 -3.00 15.25
CA LYS A 116 8.26 -2.10 14.32
C LYS A 116 9.77 -2.28 14.32
N ALA A 117 10.35 -2.62 15.48
CA ALA A 117 11.79 -2.84 15.63
C ALA A 117 12.28 -4.04 14.80
N THR A 118 11.38 -4.95 14.45
CA THR A 118 11.66 -6.20 13.76
C THR A 118 10.99 -6.26 12.37
N ASP A 119 10.54 -5.11 11.84
CA ASP A 119 9.75 -5.08 10.62
C ASP A 119 10.63 -5.25 9.37
N VAL A 120 10.64 -6.48 8.85
CA VAL A 120 11.40 -6.86 7.65
C VAL A 120 10.72 -6.44 6.34
N TYR A 121 9.51 -5.88 6.39
CA TYR A 121 8.70 -5.54 5.21
C TYR A 121 8.51 -4.04 5.02
N LEU A 122 9.25 -3.24 5.78
CA LEU A 122 9.20 -1.80 5.63
C LEU A 122 9.63 -1.35 4.23
N GLY A 123 10.73 -1.90 3.67
CA GLY A 123 11.14 -1.58 2.30
C GLY A 123 10.09 -1.98 1.27
N HIS A 124 9.40 -3.11 1.47
CA HIS A 124 8.29 -3.52 0.61
C HIS A 124 7.19 -2.44 0.61
N ARG A 125 6.71 -2.03 1.78
CA ARG A 125 5.68 -0.98 1.86
C ARG A 125 6.17 0.36 1.28
N ILE A 126 7.42 0.75 1.53
CA ILE A 126 7.99 1.97 0.94
C ILE A 126 7.93 1.90 -0.60
N SER A 127 8.30 0.77 -1.21
CA SER A 127 8.22 0.59 -2.67
C SER A 127 6.78 0.69 -3.18
N GLN A 128 5.82 0.07 -2.49
CA GLN A 128 4.41 0.11 -2.85
C GLN A 128 3.85 1.54 -2.78
N GLY A 129 4.27 2.29 -1.76
CA GLY A 129 3.89 3.69 -1.62
C GLY A 129 4.52 4.58 -2.69
N TRP A 130 5.74 4.27 -3.10
CA TRP A 130 6.42 4.96 -4.20
C TRP A 130 5.66 4.75 -5.52
N ASP A 131 5.30 3.50 -5.83
CA ASP A 131 4.51 3.14 -7.02
C ASP A 131 3.15 3.84 -7.01
N ALA A 132 2.40 3.72 -5.90
CA ALA A 132 1.08 4.31 -5.74
C ALA A 132 1.11 5.84 -5.89
N SER A 133 2.07 6.51 -5.25
CA SER A 133 2.19 7.97 -5.32
C SER A 133 2.56 8.47 -6.73
N ASN A 134 3.38 7.73 -7.48
CA ASN A 134 3.68 8.07 -8.86
C ASN A 134 2.46 7.91 -9.77
N LEU A 135 1.66 6.85 -9.60
CA LEU A 135 0.41 6.66 -10.36
C LEU A 135 -0.61 7.77 -10.10
N MET A 136 -0.74 8.23 -8.84
CA MET A 136 -1.61 9.35 -8.49
C MET A 136 -1.15 10.66 -9.16
N LYS A 137 0.16 10.93 -9.20
CA LYS A 137 0.71 12.08 -9.94
C LYS A 137 0.43 12.00 -11.44
N ILE A 138 0.61 10.83 -12.05
CA ILE A 138 0.33 10.60 -13.47
C ILE A 138 -1.16 10.83 -13.78
N SER A 139 -2.06 10.34 -12.93
CA SER A 139 -3.49 10.60 -13.08
C SER A 139 -3.81 12.10 -12.97
N ALA A 140 -3.24 12.78 -11.97
CA ALA A 140 -3.43 14.21 -11.79
C ALA A 140 -2.88 15.02 -12.98
N SER A 141 -1.73 14.65 -13.54
CA SER A 141 -1.17 15.34 -14.73
C SER A 141 -2.03 15.17 -15.98
N ARG A 142 -2.79 14.08 -16.08
CA ARG A 142 -3.82 13.86 -17.12
C ARG A 142 -5.08 14.72 -16.92
N GLY A 143 -5.14 15.58 -15.90
CA GLY A 143 -6.29 16.48 -15.66
C GLY A 143 -7.49 15.82 -15.00
N ARG A 144 -7.29 14.66 -14.37
CA ARG A 144 -8.33 13.94 -13.63
C ARG A 144 -8.39 14.44 -12.19
N ASN A 145 -9.60 14.44 -11.61
CA ASN A 145 -9.71 14.45 -10.15
C ASN A 145 -9.20 13.10 -9.62
N VAL A 146 -8.56 13.10 -8.46
CA VAL A 146 -7.92 11.89 -7.93
C VAL A 146 -8.38 11.64 -6.50
N ILE A 147 -8.88 10.44 -6.25
CA ILE A 147 -9.21 9.93 -4.92
C ILE A 147 -8.46 8.60 -4.75
N ALA A 148 -7.88 8.37 -3.58
CA ALA A 148 -7.19 7.13 -3.27
C ALA A 148 -7.60 6.60 -1.90
N VAL A 149 -8.06 5.35 -1.87
CA VAL A 149 -8.36 4.59 -0.65
C VAL A 149 -7.18 3.66 -0.38
N ASN A 150 -6.53 3.81 0.77
CA ASN A 150 -5.25 3.15 1.06
C ASN A 150 -5.11 2.82 2.55
N THR A 151 -4.34 1.78 2.84
CA THR A 151 -4.11 1.24 4.18
C THR A 151 -2.78 1.68 4.82
N LEU A 152 -1.71 2.05 4.09
CA LEU A 152 -0.43 2.51 4.71
C LEU A 152 0.32 3.55 3.85
N VAL A 153 1.56 3.92 4.21
CA VAL A 153 2.51 4.81 3.49
C VAL A 153 2.17 6.31 3.40
N TYR A 154 1.52 6.84 4.43
CA TYR A 154 1.06 8.23 4.53
C TYR A 154 2.00 9.31 3.95
N LYS A 155 3.28 9.31 4.34
CA LYS A 155 4.25 10.33 3.90
C LYS A 155 4.48 10.31 2.38
N LEU A 156 4.58 9.13 1.77
CA LEU A 156 4.75 9.02 0.31
C LEU A 156 3.51 9.50 -0.43
N ILE A 157 2.32 9.14 0.04
CA ILE A 157 1.05 9.55 -0.61
C ILE A 157 0.83 11.05 -0.49
N THR A 158 1.05 11.62 0.69
CA THR A 158 0.83 13.05 0.93
C THR A 158 1.91 13.93 0.31
N GLN A 159 3.18 13.51 0.34
CA GLN A 159 4.30 14.35 -0.10
C GLN A 159 4.75 14.07 -1.53
N ASN A 160 5.01 12.81 -1.90
CA ASN A 160 5.35 12.46 -3.29
C ASN A 160 4.10 12.43 -4.17
N GLY A 161 3.01 11.87 -3.64
CA GLY A 161 1.74 11.80 -4.34
C GLY A 161 1.01 13.12 -4.37
N GLN A 162 1.42 14.11 -3.56
CA GLN A 162 0.78 15.42 -3.40
C GLN A 162 -0.72 15.32 -3.09
N MET A 163 -1.08 14.33 -2.26
CA MET A 163 -2.47 14.09 -1.87
C MET A 163 -2.76 14.72 -0.50
N THR A 164 -4.02 15.06 -0.29
CA THR A 164 -4.57 15.55 0.98
C THR A 164 -5.32 14.43 1.67
N ASP A 165 -5.09 14.25 2.96
CA ASP A 165 -5.87 13.33 3.80
C ASP A 165 -7.25 13.92 4.13
N ALA A 166 -8.32 13.23 3.73
CA ALA A 166 -9.69 13.67 3.95
C ALA A 166 -10.00 13.84 5.43
N TRP A 167 -9.61 12.89 6.29
CA TRP A 167 -9.91 12.95 7.72
C TRP A 167 -9.16 14.11 8.38
N GLN A 168 -7.85 14.22 8.13
CA GLN A 168 -7.02 15.29 8.70
C GLN A 168 -7.50 16.67 8.24
N SER A 169 -7.99 16.80 7.00
CA SER A 169 -8.49 18.08 6.49
C SER A 169 -9.73 18.60 7.24
N GLN A 170 -10.51 17.71 7.84
CA GLN A 170 -11.72 18.06 8.61
C GLN A 170 -11.48 18.10 10.12
N HIS A 171 -10.34 17.61 10.59
CA HIS A 171 -9.98 17.52 12.01
C HIS A 171 -8.65 18.21 12.28
N SER A 172 -8.48 19.44 11.78
CA SER A 172 -7.22 20.19 11.85
C SER A 172 -6.76 20.53 13.27
N SER A 173 -7.67 20.51 14.25
CA SER A 173 -7.37 20.71 15.68
C SER A 173 -6.75 19.48 16.35
N THR A 174 -6.95 18.28 15.79
CA THR A 174 -6.17 17.11 16.20
C THR A 174 -4.81 17.27 15.54
N PRO A 175 -3.70 17.28 16.32
CA PRO A 175 -2.36 17.35 15.76
C PRO A 175 -2.28 16.34 14.63
N GLY A 176 -1.91 16.83 13.45
CA GLY A 176 -1.63 15.95 12.35
C GLY A 176 -0.65 14.89 12.81
N SER A 177 -0.66 13.77 12.10
CA SER A 177 0.43 12.80 12.09
C SER A 177 1.77 13.45 11.62
N ASP A 178 2.12 14.66 12.04
CA ASP A 178 3.48 15.21 11.94
C ASP A 178 4.47 14.37 12.77
N SER A 179 3.95 13.60 13.73
CA SER A 179 4.68 12.56 14.47
C SER A 179 4.13 11.16 14.19
N THR A 180 3.89 10.82 12.92
CA THR A 180 3.85 9.42 12.54
C THR A 180 4.73 9.19 11.34
N THR A 181 5.99 8.91 11.65
CA THR A 181 6.69 7.91 10.89
C THR A 181 5.70 6.77 10.60
N SER A 182 5.40 6.55 9.33
CA SER A 182 5.09 5.22 8.79
C SER A 182 6.36 4.35 8.81
N ILE A 183 7.05 4.39 9.97
CA ILE A 183 8.18 3.65 10.56
C ILE A 183 8.03 3.64 12.12
N THR A 184 7.25 4.54 12.73
CA THR A 184 7.01 4.65 14.18
C THR A 184 5.66 5.35 14.47
N GLN A 185 4.59 4.56 14.70
CA GLN A 185 3.38 5.03 15.44
C GLN A 185 3.78 5.86 16.67
N PRO A 186 2.99 6.90 17.04
CA PRO A 186 3.27 7.71 18.19
C PRO A 186 3.03 6.86 19.45
N GLN A 187 4.06 6.70 20.28
CA GLN A 187 3.83 6.35 21.67
C GLN A 187 3.30 7.60 22.36
N GLY A 188 1.97 7.72 22.42
CA GLY A 188 1.27 8.79 23.10
C GLY A 188 -0.06 8.27 23.61
N GLY A 189 0.00 7.49 24.69
CA GLY A 189 -1.19 7.09 25.44
C GLY A 189 -1.85 8.34 26.00
N LEU A 190 -3.02 8.70 25.47
CA LEU A 190 -3.92 9.60 26.19
C LEU A 190 -4.53 8.77 27.32
N SER A 191 -3.94 8.91 28.50
CA SER A 191 -4.58 8.45 29.73
C SER A 191 -5.86 9.26 29.91
N GLY A 192 -7.03 8.62 29.83
CA GLY A 192 -8.33 9.24 30.15
C GLY A 192 -9.34 9.40 28.99
N THR A 193 -8.99 9.14 27.72
CA THR A 193 -9.98 9.12 26.62
C THR A 193 -10.61 7.74 26.49
N ASP A 194 -11.95 7.65 26.46
CA ASP A 194 -12.64 6.39 26.19
C ASP A 194 -12.44 5.95 24.71
N PRO A 195 -12.58 4.64 24.40
CA PRO A 195 -12.38 4.12 23.05
C PRO A 195 -13.27 4.77 21.96
N ASN A 196 -14.49 5.21 22.27
CA ASN A 196 -15.36 5.86 21.27
C ASN A 196 -14.83 7.26 20.96
N SER A 197 -14.41 8.01 21.98
CA SER A 197 -13.75 9.30 21.78
C SER A 197 -12.48 9.18 20.94
N ALA A 198 -11.69 8.11 21.12
CA ALA A 198 -10.51 7.87 20.30
C ALA A 198 -10.84 7.67 18.80
N ILE A 199 -11.94 6.98 18.49
CA ILE A 199 -12.40 6.80 17.11
C ILE A 199 -12.78 8.14 16.48
N VAL A 200 -13.56 8.96 17.20
CA VAL A 200 -14.01 10.27 16.70
C VAL A 200 -12.85 11.25 16.58
N GLN A 201 -12.01 11.37 17.61
CA GLN A 201 -10.99 12.42 17.69
C GLN A 201 -9.69 12.07 16.96
N LYS A 202 -9.39 10.78 16.75
CA LYS A 202 -8.13 10.33 16.10
C LYS A 202 -8.36 9.51 14.84
N GLY A 203 -9.61 9.24 14.47
CA GLY A 203 -9.95 8.42 13.30
C GLY A 203 -9.46 6.99 13.44
N VAL A 204 -9.53 6.38 14.63
CA VAL A 204 -9.09 4.97 14.83
C VAL A 204 -9.93 4.03 13.97
N THR A 205 -9.27 3.21 13.15
CA THR A 205 -9.91 2.26 12.22
C THR A 205 -9.59 0.80 12.53
N SER A 206 -8.49 0.51 13.22
CA SER A 206 -8.07 -0.86 13.52
C SER A 206 -7.60 -1.01 14.97
N ASN A 207 -7.64 -2.24 15.48
CA ASN A 207 -7.20 -2.60 16.85
C ASN A 207 -7.88 -1.81 17.98
N SER A 208 -9.08 -1.29 17.72
CA SER A 208 -9.86 -0.57 18.73
C SER A 208 -10.39 -1.53 19.81
N PRO A 209 -10.32 -1.17 21.11
CA PRO A 209 -10.86 -1.99 22.19
C PRO A 209 -12.34 -2.38 22.06
N ILE A 210 -13.14 -1.63 21.30
CA ILE A 210 -14.57 -1.90 21.11
C ILE A 210 -14.86 -2.79 19.88
N ASN A 211 -13.88 -3.02 19.02
CA ASN A 211 -14.03 -3.93 17.89
C ASN A 211 -13.93 -5.39 18.37
N THR A 212 -14.94 -6.21 18.06
CA THR A 212 -15.04 -7.58 18.59
C THR A 212 -13.97 -8.54 18.06
N TRP A 213 -13.28 -8.19 16.98
CA TRP A 213 -12.21 -8.99 16.40
C TRP A 213 -10.81 -8.59 16.89
N THR A 214 -10.71 -7.57 17.76
CA THR A 214 -9.42 -7.13 18.31
C THR A 214 -8.85 -8.17 19.29
N LYS A 215 -7.72 -8.78 18.92
CA LYS A 215 -7.01 -9.79 19.71
C LYS A 215 -6.04 -9.14 20.72
N ARG A 216 -6.55 -8.32 21.65
CA ARG A 216 -5.74 -7.67 22.70
C ARG A 216 -6.25 -7.98 24.10
N SER A 217 -5.32 -8.15 25.04
CA SER A 217 -5.69 -8.29 26.46
C SER A 217 -6.26 -6.98 27.02
N ARG A 218 -7.14 -7.04 28.02
CA ARG A 218 -7.71 -5.85 28.68
C ARG A 218 -6.65 -4.85 29.16
N LYS A 219 -5.48 -5.32 29.61
CA LYS A 219 -4.36 -4.48 30.04
C LYS A 219 -3.69 -3.72 28.89
N GLN A 220 -3.64 -4.32 27.69
CA GLN A 220 -3.11 -3.66 26.48
C GLN A 220 -4.12 -2.64 25.94
N SER A 221 -5.40 -3.01 25.91
CA SER A 221 -6.49 -2.15 25.43
C SER A 221 -6.70 -0.88 26.27
N ALA A 222 -6.24 -0.86 27.53
CA ALA A 222 -6.26 0.31 28.39
C ALA A 222 -5.13 1.33 28.08
N ARG A 223 -4.09 0.92 27.33
CA ARG A 223 -2.92 1.77 27.01
C ARG A 223 -2.86 2.16 25.54
N ASP A 224 -3.43 1.36 24.66
CA ASP A 224 -3.47 1.56 23.22
C ASP A 224 -4.93 1.45 22.75
N LEU A 225 -5.50 2.59 22.37
CA LEU A 225 -6.90 2.73 21.98
C LEU A 225 -7.15 2.41 20.49
N GLY A 226 -6.14 1.87 19.80
CA GLY A 226 -6.21 1.48 18.39
C GLY A 226 -5.41 2.41 17.49
N GLN A 227 -5.46 2.12 16.19
CA GLN A 227 -4.62 2.73 15.16
C GLN A 227 -5.49 3.26 14.02
N ARG A 228 -5.11 4.39 13.43
CA ARG A 228 -5.63 4.82 12.15
C ARG A 228 -4.72 4.29 11.06
N ILE A 229 -5.21 3.32 10.31
CA ILE A 229 -4.50 2.71 9.18
C ILE A 229 -5.40 2.56 7.96
N ASP A 230 -6.53 3.26 7.90
CA ASP A 230 -7.38 3.28 6.71
C ASP A 230 -7.63 4.75 6.38
N TYR A 231 -7.38 5.11 5.13
CA TYR A 231 -7.32 6.49 4.68
C TYR A 231 -8.08 6.67 3.38
N ILE A 232 -8.75 7.82 3.27
CA ILE A 232 -9.18 8.37 1.98
C ILE A 232 -8.33 9.61 1.74
N PHE A 233 -7.55 9.57 0.67
CA PHE A 233 -6.76 10.68 0.17
C PHE A 233 -7.40 11.26 -1.08
N TYR A 234 -7.18 12.54 -1.33
CA TYR A 234 -7.65 13.20 -2.54
C TYR A 234 -6.70 14.30 -3.01
N ARG A 235 -6.69 14.61 -4.30
CA ARG A 235 -6.00 15.79 -4.82
C ARG A 235 -6.89 17.01 -4.62
N LYS A 236 -6.57 17.83 -3.62
CA LYS A 236 -7.30 19.09 -3.36
C LYS A 236 -7.08 20.08 -4.50
N THR A 237 -8.17 20.71 -4.94
CA THR A 237 -8.17 21.84 -5.90
C THR A 237 -9.10 22.94 -5.36
N SER A 238 -9.21 24.08 -6.04
CA SER A 238 -10.17 25.11 -5.61
C SER A 238 -11.62 24.66 -5.81
N ARG A 239 -11.82 23.66 -6.69
CA ARG A 239 -13.14 23.14 -7.10
C ARG A 239 -13.45 21.75 -6.58
N PHE A 240 -12.52 21.13 -5.87
CA PHE A 240 -12.66 19.77 -5.34
C PHE A 240 -11.99 19.70 -3.96
N TRP A 241 -12.80 19.68 -2.91
CA TRP A 241 -12.31 19.59 -1.53
C TRP A 241 -13.18 18.68 -0.66
N CYS A 242 -12.58 18.14 0.40
CA CYS A 242 -13.30 17.39 1.42
C CYS A 242 -14.16 18.35 2.26
N SER A 243 -15.43 18.03 2.44
CA SER A 243 -16.38 18.77 3.29
C SER A 243 -16.86 17.96 4.51
N GLY A 244 -16.46 16.69 4.59
CA GLY A 244 -16.79 15.82 5.72
C GLY A 244 -16.01 14.51 5.64
N SER A 245 -15.58 13.98 6.78
CA SER A 245 -14.96 12.66 6.85
C SER A 245 -15.16 12.08 8.25
N ARG A 246 -15.43 10.77 8.35
CA ARG A 246 -15.61 10.08 9.64
C ARG A 246 -15.30 8.60 9.51
N VAL A 247 -15.14 7.95 10.66
CA VAL A 247 -15.10 6.49 10.79
C VAL A 247 -16.53 5.95 10.88
N VAL A 248 -16.80 4.85 10.19
CA VAL A 248 -18.12 4.21 10.05
C VAL A 248 -18.01 2.69 10.27
N PHE A 249 -19.14 1.97 10.31
CA PHE A 249 -19.20 0.54 10.66
C PHE A 249 -18.64 0.24 12.06
N VAL A 250 -18.84 1.17 13.00
CA VAL A 250 -18.39 1.05 14.40
C VAL A 250 -19.41 0.27 15.22
N GLU A 251 -20.67 0.31 14.80
CA GLU A 251 -21.75 -0.44 15.39
C GLU A 251 -21.60 -1.95 15.17
N LYS A 252 -22.25 -2.72 16.04
CA LYS A 252 -22.31 -4.17 15.91
C LYS A 252 -23.48 -4.57 15.01
N ILE A 253 -23.31 -5.69 14.32
CA ILE A 253 -24.40 -6.37 13.62
C ILE A 253 -25.41 -6.81 14.70
N PRO A 254 -26.66 -6.32 14.69
CA PRO A 254 -27.62 -6.54 15.78
C PRO A 254 -27.85 -8.02 16.11
N GLU A 255 -27.96 -8.87 15.08
CA GLU A 255 -28.28 -10.29 15.22
C GLU A 255 -27.09 -11.14 15.68
N LEU A 256 -25.86 -10.70 15.36
CA LEU A 256 -24.64 -11.45 15.64
C LEU A 256 -23.84 -10.90 16.83
N ASN A 257 -24.16 -9.68 17.27
CA ASN A 257 -23.44 -8.95 18.33
C ASN A 257 -21.92 -8.89 18.11
N CYS A 258 -21.49 -8.83 16.84
CA CYS A 258 -20.10 -8.68 16.43
C CYS A 258 -19.92 -7.49 15.47
N SER A 259 -18.70 -6.97 15.38
CA SER A 259 -18.32 -5.94 14.41
C SER A 259 -18.34 -6.49 12.98
N TYR A 260 -18.62 -5.64 12.00
CA TYR A 260 -18.68 -6.04 10.58
C TYR A 260 -17.36 -6.60 10.03
N SER A 261 -16.24 -6.06 10.52
CA SER A 261 -14.88 -6.45 10.18
C SER A 261 -13.95 -6.13 11.36
N ASP A 262 -12.72 -6.64 11.34
CA ASP A 262 -11.66 -6.26 12.30
C ASP A 262 -11.12 -4.84 12.07
N HIS A 263 -11.47 -4.25 10.93
CA HIS A 263 -11.35 -2.83 10.65
C HIS A 263 -12.72 -2.14 10.62
N PHE A 264 -12.76 -0.90 11.06
CA PHE A 264 -13.87 0.02 10.81
C PHE A 264 -13.72 0.66 9.43
N GLY A 265 -14.84 1.03 8.81
CA GLY A 265 -14.84 1.72 7.54
C GLY A 265 -14.47 3.20 7.69
N VAL A 266 -14.06 3.81 6.59
CA VAL A 266 -13.83 5.25 6.48
C VAL A 266 -14.68 5.82 5.37
N GLU A 267 -15.25 6.99 5.62
CA GLU A 267 -16.00 7.74 4.60
C GLU A 267 -15.47 9.17 4.46
N ALA A 268 -15.66 9.72 3.27
CA ALA A 268 -15.38 11.11 2.95
C ALA A 268 -16.45 11.64 2.01
N THR A 269 -16.89 12.86 2.28
CA THR A 269 -17.79 13.64 1.42
C THR A 269 -16.98 14.75 0.77
N PHE A 270 -17.11 14.87 -0.55
CA PHE A 270 -16.40 15.88 -1.34
C PHE A 270 -17.38 16.92 -1.85
N ALA A 271 -17.07 18.18 -1.60
CA ALA A 271 -17.73 19.31 -2.22
C ALA A 271 -17.04 19.63 -3.55
N LEU A 272 -17.87 19.92 -4.55
CA LEU A 272 -17.47 20.10 -5.94
C LEU A 272 -18.03 21.42 -6.43
N VAL A 273 -17.23 22.19 -7.16
CA VAL A 273 -17.73 23.28 -8.02
C VAL A 273 -17.76 22.75 -9.44
N GLY A 274 -18.95 22.64 -10.01
CA GLY A 274 -19.17 22.04 -11.32
C GLY A 274 -18.33 22.67 -12.43
N ARG A 275 -17.98 21.86 -13.43
CA ARG A 275 -17.39 22.39 -14.66
C ARG A 275 -18.40 23.28 -15.38
N ASP A 276 -17.96 24.43 -15.86
CA ASP A 276 -18.71 25.11 -16.92
C ASP A 276 -18.68 24.20 -18.16
N LYS A 277 -19.86 23.88 -18.71
CA LYS A 277 -19.99 22.97 -19.85
C LYS A 277 -19.23 23.45 -21.10
N ASN A 278 -18.92 24.75 -21.16
CA ASN A 278 -18.18 25.38 -22.26
C ASN A 278 -16.66 25.47 -22.01
N SER A 279 -16.16 24.99 -20.86
CA SER A 279 -14.72 25.02 -20.54
C SER A 279 -13.99 23.83 -21.17
N VAL A 280 -13.21 24.09 -22.22
CA VAL A 280 -12.39 23.11 -22.96
C VAL A 280 -11.07 22.79 -22.22
N ILE A 281 -10.77 23.45 -21.09
CA ILE A 281 -9.47 23.36 -20.44
C ILE A 281 -9.46 22.24 -19.36
N PRO A 282 -8.50 21.29 -19.42
CA PRO A 282 -8.26 20.32 -18.34
C PRO A 282 -7.95 21.03 -17.02
N LEU A 283 -8.55 20.56 -15.92
CA LEU A 283 -8.42 21.15 -14.57
C LEU A 283 -6.97 21.26 -14.07
N SER A 284 -6.04 20.48 -14.62
CA SER A 284 -4.64 20.41 -14.18
C SER A 284 -3.74 21.56 -14.64
N VAL A 285 -4.17 22.41 -15.57
CA VAL A 285 -3.24 23.35 -16.23
C VAL A 285 -3.12 24.71 -15.53
N TRP A 286 -4.09 25.14 -14.71
CA TRP A 286 -4.10 26.53 -14.18
C TRP A 286 -4.46 26.73 -12.70
N GLU A 287 -4.82 25.68 -11.95
CA GLU A 287 -5.07 25.82 -10.51
C GLU A 287 -3.91 25.27 -9.67
N GLN A 288 -2.72 25.81 -9.89
CA GLN A 288 -1.68 25.83 -8.86
C GLN A 288 -1.97 27.02 -7.93
N VAL A 289 -3.05 26.94 -7.16
CA VAL A 289 -3.12 27.76 -5.94
C VAL A 289 -1.86 27.40 -5.14
N PRO A 290 -1.13 28.38 -4.56
CA PRO A 290 0.08 28.11 -3.78
C PRO A 290 -0.30 27.46 -2.45
N TYR A 291 -0.84 26.25 -2.50
CA TYR A 291 -0.78 25.35 -1.37
C TYR A 291 0.68 24.94 -1.26
N THR A 292 1.29 25.22 -0.12
CA THR A 292 2.64 24.75 0.22
C THR A 292 2.58 23.23 0.37
N LEU A 293 2.56 22.51 -0.75
CA LEU A 293 2.59 21.07 -0.77
C LEU A 293 3.94 20.65 -0.22
N ARG A 294 3.92 19.93 0.91
CA ARG A 294 5.13 19.49 1.58
C ARG A 294 5.76 18.40 0.73
N GLU A 295 6.82 18.72 0.02
CA GLU A 295 7.53 17.73 -0.78
C GLU A 295 8.37 16.79 0.09
N LEU A 296 8.77 15.66 -0.48
CA LEU A 296 9.77 14.79 0.14
C LEU A 296 11.09 15.54 0.27
N ASP A 297 11.58 15.67 1.50
CA ASP A 297 12.90 16.22 1.78
C ASP A 297 14.02 15.23 1.37
N SER A 298 15.19 15.78 1.00
CA SER A 298 16.34 15.00 0.54
C SER A 298 16.86 14.00 1.59
N ARG A 299 16.64 14.28 2.88
CA ARG A 299 17.00 13.35 3.97
C ARG A 299 16.09 12.12 3.96
N THR A 300 14.80 12.30 3.70
CA THR A 300 13.82 11.21 3.60
C THR A 300 14.09 10.36 2.37
N LEU A 301 14.42 10.98 1.24
CA LEU A 301 14.82 10.25 0.02
C LEU A 301 16.07 9.41 0.28
N LYS A 302 17.07 9.97 0.98
CA LYS A 302 18.26 9.21 1.40
C LYS A 302 17.90 8.04 2.33
N ASN A 303 17.03 8.26 3.31
CA ASN A 303 16.58 7.18 4.21
C ASN A 303 15.88 6.05 3.43
N ILE A 304 15.04 6.38 2.43
CA ILE A 304 14.40 5.39 1.55
C ILE A 304 15.44 4.55 0.81
N ILE A 305 16.45 5.21 0.22
CA ILE A 305 17.56 4.54 -0.45
C ILE A 305 18.32 3.63 0.53
N ASP A 306 18.57 4.07 1.76
CA ASP A 306 19.26 3.28 2.77
C ASP A 306 18.44 2.02 3.16
N TYR A 307 17.11 2.13 3.27
CA TYR A 307 16.24 0.97 3.48
C TYR A 307 16.31 -0.03 2.33
N PHE A 308 16.23 0.44 1.08
CA PHE A 308 16.34 -0.46 -0.09
C PHE A 308 17.70 -1.12 -0.20
N ASN A 309 18.80 -0.40 0.09
CA ASN A 309 20.14 -1.00 0.12
C ASN A 309 20.25 -2.08 1.19
N LYS A 310 19.68 -1.85 2.38
CA LYS A 310 19.65 -2.86 3.45
C LYS A 310 18.91 -4.11 3.00
N ASP A 311 17.74 -3.95 2.38
CA ASP A 311 16.96 -5.08 1.87
C ASP A 311 17.65 -5.80 0.71
N LEU A 312 18.37 -5.07 -0.15
CA LEU A 312 19.16 -5.63 -1.25
C LEU A 312 20.28 -6.52 -0.73
N ILE A 313 21.04 -6.04 0.26
CA ILE A 313 22.11 -6.83 0.91
C ILE A 313 21.52 -8.07 1.58
N ASN A 314 20.37 -7.94 2.25
CA ASN A 314 19.70 -9.07 2.88
C ASN A 314 19.20 -10.09 1.86
N SER A 315 18.64 -9.65 0.73
CA SER A 315 18.20 -10.52 -0.36
C SER A 315 19.38 -11.27 -0.98
N GLN A 316 20.50 -10.59 -1.26
CA GLN A 316 21.73 -11.20 -1.75
C GLN A 316 22.27 -12.27 -0.80
N ARG A 317 22.33 -11.98 0.50
CA ARG A 317 22.77 -12.94 1.53
C ARG A 317 21.86 -14.17 1.59
N THR A 318 20.55 -13.94 1.61
CA THR A 318 19.54 -15.01 1.69
C THR A 318 19.58 -15.89 0.44
N SER A 319 19.62 -15.28 -0.74
CA SER A 319 19.72 -15.97 -2.03
C SER A 319 20.98 -16.82 -2.11
N ARG A 320 22.15 -16.29 -1.71
CA ARG A 320 23.40 -17.06 -1.65
C ARG A 320 23.30 -18.26 -0.72
N LEU A 321 22.75 -18.07 0.48
CA LEU A 321 22.56 -19.18 1.42
C LEU A 321 21.64 -20.25 0.84
N GLN A 322 20.54 -19.86 0.21
CA GLN A 322 19.60 -20.78 -0.44
C GLN A 322 20.26 -21.54 -1.60
N LEU A 323 21.06 -20.88 -2.43
CA LEU A 323 21.82 -21.52 -3.49
C LEU A 323 22.88 -22.49 -2.94
N LEU A 324 23.57 -22.14 -1.86
CA LEU A 324 24.50 -23.05 -1.18
C LEU A 324 23.77 -24.29 -0.65
N LEU A 325 22.60 -24.13 -0.03
CA LEU A 325 21.77 -25.25 0.44
C LEU A 325 21.27 -26.12 -0.72
N PHE A 326 20.94 -25.52 -1.86
CA PHE A 326 20.60 -26.25 -3.09
C PHE A 326 21.78 -27.11 -3.58
N TRP A 327 22.96 -26.53 -3.74
CA TRP A 327 24.15 -27.27 -4.20
C TRP A 327 24.57 -28.35 -3.20
N PHE A 328 24.49 -28.08 -1.90
CA PHE A 328 24.74 -29.08 -0.87
C PHE A 328 23.74 -30.23 -0.96
N SER A 329 22.44 -29.94 -1.09
CA SER A 329 21.39 -30.95 -1.27
C SER A 329 21.63 -31.78 -2.53
N LEU A 330 21.95 -31.14 -3.66
CA LEU A 330 22.21 -31.83 -4.92
C LEU A 330 23.42 -32.77 -4.82
N LEU A 331 24.53 -32.31 -4.24
CA LEU A 331 25.73 -33.14 -4.04
C LEU A 331 25.43 -34.32 -3.12
N LEU A 332 24.66 -34.10 -2.05
CA LEU A 332 24.26 -35.17 -1.13
C LEU A 332 23.34 -36.20 -1.81
N VAL A 333 22.39 -35.77 -2.66
CA VAL A 333 21.56 -36.68 -3.46
C VAL A 333 22.42 -37.52 -4.41
N ILE A 334 23.36 -36.90 -5.14
CA ILE A 334 24.27 -37.61 -6.04
C ILE A 334 25.12 -38.62 -5.26
N PHE A 335 25.64 -38.22 -4.10
CA PHE A 335 26.44 -39.09 -3.24
C PHE A 335 25.63 -40.29 -2.72
N LEU A 336 24.39 -40.08 -2.28
CA LEU A 336 23.50 -41.14 -1.83
C LEU A 336 23.14 -42.12 -2.95
N ILE A 337 22.88 -41.61 -4.16
CA ILE A 337 22.66 -42.46 -5.35
C ILE A 337 23.91 -43.28 -5.68
N ALA A 338 25.10 -42.67 -5.58
CA ALA A 338 26.36 -43.38 -5.81
C ALA A 338 26.61 -44.48 -4.77
N ILE A 339 26.33 -44.22 -3.48
CA ILE A 339 26.42 -45.26 -2.43
C ILE A 339 25.45 -46.41 -2.74
N GLU A 340 24.21 -46.09 -3.08
CA GLU A 340 23.21 -47.12 -3.39
C GLU A 340 23.63 -47.96 -4.60
N LEU A 341 24.22 -47.33 -5.62
CA LEU A 341 24.78 -48.05 -6.76
C LEU A 341 25.93 -48.98 -6.35
N LEU A 342 26.84 -48.52 -5.48
CA LEU A 342 27.96 -49.33 -4.96
C LEU A 342 27.48 -50.50 -4.09
N ILE A 343 26.40 -50.34 -3.32
CA ILE A 343 25.74 -51.43 -2.57
C ILE A 343 25.10 -52.42 -3.56
N ALA A 344 24.37 -51.92 -4.56
CA ALA A 344 23.66 -52.75 -5.53
C ALA A 344 24.59 -53.62 -6.38
N ILE A 345 25.78 -53.13 -6.72
CA ILE A 345 26.81 -53.93 -7.45
C ILE A 345 27.68 -54.80 -6.52
N GLY A 346 27.42 -54.80 -5.21
CA GLY A 346 28.13 -55.62 -4.24
C GLY A 346 29.53 -55.13 -3.87
N THR A 347 29.90 -53.90 -4.24
CA THR A 347 31.19 -53.29 -3.84
C THR A 347 31.19 -52.91 -2.36
N ILE A 348 30.04 -52.49 -1.82
CA ILE A 348 29.86 -52.19 -0.39
C ILE A 348 28.87 -53.20 0.21
N SER A 349 29.28 -53.87 1.29
CA SER A 349 28.37 -54.73 2.07
C SER A 349 27.55 -53.89 3.04
N ALA A 350 26.24 -53.92 2.89
CA ALA A 350 25.28 -53.21 3.73
C ALA A 350 24.05 -54.07 4.01
N LYS A 351 23.38 -53.83 5.15
CA LYS A 351 22.09 -54.47 5.44
C LYS A 351 21.00 -53.83 4.57
N ALA A 352 20.05 -54.62 4.08
CA ALA A 352 18.98 -54.15 3.18
C ALA A 352 18.18 -52.93 3.71
N TRP A 353 18.03 -52.80 5.03
CA TRP A 353 17.34 -51.64 5.62
C TRP A 353 18.07 -50.31 5.40
N ILE A 354 19.39 -50.32 5.15
CA ILE A 354 20.17 -49.11 4.84
C ILE A 354 19.76 -48.55 3.49
N SER A 355 19.65 -49.40 2.46
CA SER A 355 19.17 -49.00 1.12
C SER A 355 17.75 -48.42 1.16
N ILE A 356 16.87 -49.01 1.97
CA ILE A 356 15.51 -48.48 2.17
C ILE A 356 15.58 -47.04 2.73
N ILE A 357 16.42 -46.80 3.73
CA ILE A 357 16.58 -45.44 4.30
C ILE A 357 17.14 -44.48 3.24
N ILE A 358 18.17 -44.88 2.48
CA ILE A 358 18.77 -44.04 1.45
C ILE A 358 17.71 -43.61 0.42
N ILE A 359 16.93 -44.56 -0.11
CA ILE A 359 15.88 -44.30 -1.10
C ILE A 359 14.82 -43.34 -0.53
N VAL A 360 14.37 -43.59 0.71
CA VAL A 360 13.36 -42.75 1.38
C VAL A 360 13.88 -41.32 1.63
N VAL A 361 15.18 -41.13 1.87
CA VAL A 361 15.78 -39.81 2.13
C VAL A 361 16.02 -39.01 0.84
N ILE A 362 16.37 -39.66 -0.27
CA ILE A 362 16.68 -38.99 -1.54
C ILE A 362 15.51 -38.10 -2.01
N GLY A 363 14.28 -38.62 -1.97
CA GLY A 363 13.09 -37.89 -2.45
C GLY A 363 12.85 -36.56 -1.75
N PRO A 364 12.65 -36.53 -0.41
CA PRO A 364 12.48 -35.30 0.35
C PRO A 364 13.65 -34.33 0.22
N LEU A 365 14.88 -34.83 0.18
CA LEU A 365 16.08 -34.01 0.04
C LEU A 365 16.12 -33.31 -1.34
N ALA A 366 15.84 -34.05 -2.41
CA ALA A 366 15.74 -33.50 -3.76
C ALA A 366 14.64 -32.44 -3.85
N VAL A 367 13.44 -32.71 -3.32
CA VAL A 367 12.33 -31.76 -3.29
C VAL A 367 12.72 -30.49 -2.52
N PHE A 368 13.28 -30.63 -1.32
CA PHE A 368 13.74 -29.50 -0.52
C PHE A 368 14.79 -28.66 -1.27
N GLY A 369 15.80 -29.33 -1.83
CA GLY A 369 16.86 -28.69 -2.60
C GLY A 369 16.29 -27.90 -3.78
N SER A 370 15.45 -28.53 -4.60
CA SER A 370 14.82 -27.90 -5.77
C SER A 370 13.97 -26.68 -5.40
N ILE A 371 13.15 -26.76 -4.34
CA ILE A 371 12.33 -25.63 -3.87
C ILE A 371 13.22 -24.48 -3.42
N ILE A 372 14.20 -24.76 -2.55
CA ILE A 372 15.08 -23.73 -2.00
C ILE A 372 15.96 -23.11 -3.08
N GLY A 373 16.47 -23.90 -4.02
CA GLY A 373 17.21 -23.43 -5.19
C GLY A 373 16.37 -22.53 -6.09
N SER A 374 15.11 -22.92 -6.35
CA SER A 374 14.17 -22.12 -7.15
C SER A 374 13.85 -20.78 -6.48
N ILE A 375 13.63 -20.78 -5.16
CA ILE A 375 13.41 -19.55 -4.39
C ILE A 375 14.66 -18.68 -4.42
N GLY A 376 15.83 -19.25 -4.12
CA GLY A 376 17.10 -18.53 -4.08
C GLY A 376 17.49 -17.92 -5.42
N PHE A 377 17.26 -18.64 -6.52
CA PHE A 377 17.57 -18.17 -7.85
C PHE A 377 16.49 -17.22 -8.40
N LEU A 378 15.25 -17.69 -8.55
CA LEU A 378 14.19 -16.94 -9.25
C LEU A 378 13.70 -15.76 -8.41
N SER A 379 13.26 -16.03 -7.18
CA SER A 379 12.75 -14.98 -6.30
C SER A 379 13.88 -14.06 -5.85
N GLY A 380 15.05 -14.61 -5.53
CA GLY A 380 16.23 -13.82 -5.13
C GLY A 380 16.67 -12.84 -6.22
N ASN A 381 16.86 -13.29 -7.46
CA ASN A 381 17.26 -12.40 -8.56
C ASN A 381 16.18 -11.35 -8.87
N THR A 382 14.90 -11.73 -8.83
CA THR A 382 13.79 -10.79 -9.06
C THR A 382 13.76 -9.69 -8.00
N GLU A 383 13.81 -10.05 -6.71
CA GLU A 383 13.83 -9.09 -5.60
C GLU A 383 15.04 -8.15 -5.70
N GLN A 384 16.22 -8.68 -6.01
CA GLN A 384 17.45 -7.90 -6.18
C GLN A 384 17.36 -6.90 -7.34
N ASN A 385 16.87 -7.32 -8.50
CA ASN A 385 16.73 -6.44 -9.66
C ASN A 385 15.71 -5.33 -9.39
N VAL A 386 14.58 -5.65 -8.77
CA VAL A 386 13.56 -4.68 -8.38
C VAL A 386 14.12 -3.66 -7.38
N LEU A 387 14.88 -4.11 -6.37
CA LEU A 387 15.49 -3.23 -5.38
C LEU A 387 16.54 -2.30 -6.02
N SER A 388 17.39 -2.82 -6.91
CA SER A 388 18.35 -2.00 -7.66
C SER A 388 17.65 -0.92 -8.48
N GLN A 389 16.59 -1.30 -9.21
CA GLN A 389 15.78 -0.36 -10.00
C GLN A 389 15.13 0.73 -9.12
N LEU A 390 14.57 0.34 -7.97
CA LEU A 390 14.00 1.28 -7.00
C LEU A 390 15.04 2.26 -6.44
N ILE A 391 16.24 1.77 -6.14
CA ILE A 391 17.35 2.61 -5.66
C ILE A 391 17.72 3.64 -6.73
N GLU A 392 17.86 3.22 -7.98
CA GLU A 392 18.18 4.10 -9.10
C GLU A 392 17.07 5.14 -9.33
N GLU A 393 15.81 4.72 -9.35
CA GLU A 393 14.66 5.63 -9.50
C GLU A 393 14.62 6.73 -8.43
N VAL A 394 14.79 6.37 -7.16
CA VAL A 394 14.77 7.35 -6.05
C VAL A 394 15.99 8.27 -6.10
N LYS A 395 17.17 7.76 -6.49
CA LYS A 395 18.37 8.58 -6.72
C LYS A 395 18.15 9.59 -7.84
N THR A 396 17.70 9.13 -9.01
CA THR A 396 17.42 9.98 -10.17
C THR A 396 16.38 11.04 -9.82
N PHE A 397 15.32 10.69 -9.09
CA PHE A 397 14.33 11.65 -8.62
C PHE A 397 14.95 12.71 -7.69
N ASN A 398 15.74 12.29 -6.70
CA ASN A 398 16.39 13.20 -5.75
C ASN A 398 17.37 14.16 -6.44
N ASP A 399 18.13 13.69 -7.42
CA ASP A 399 19.08 14.53 -8.15
C ASP A 399 18.37 15.49 -9.11
N GLY A 400 17.32 15.02 -9.80
CA GLY A 400 16.45 15.88 -10.60
C GLY A 400 15.79 16.98 -9.75
N LYS A 401 15.34 16.65 -8.55
CA LYS A 401 14.78 17.62 -7.60
C LYS A 401 15.77 18.72 -7.24
N LYS A 402 17.01 18.39 -6.87
CA LYS A 402 18.04 19.39 -6.55
C LYS A 402 18.32 20.34 -7.71
N ILE A 403 18.32 19.82 -8.94
CA ILE A 403 18.50 20.63 -10.15
C ILE A 403 17.36 21.64 -10.30
N LEU A 404 16.11 21.21 -10.12
CA LEU A 404 14.95 22.12 -10.17
C LEU A 404 15.02 23.19 -9.08
N GLU A 405 15.29 22.81 -7.83
CA GLU A 405 15.45 23.75 -6.70
C GLU A 405 16.57 24.78 -6.96
N SER A 406 17.68 24.35 -7.56
CA SER A 406 18.78 25.25 -7.94
C SER A 406 18.45 26.22 -9.08
N ARG A 407 17.50 25.87 -9.95
CA ARG A 407 17.03 26.76 -11.03
C ARG A 407 16.09 27.81 -10.46
N GLU A 408 15.17 27.40 -9.59
CA GLU A 408 14.24 28.30 -8.90
C GLU A 408 14.97 29.35 -8.06
N SER A 409 16.01 28.94 -7.32
CA SER A 409 16.82 29.88 -6.53
C SER A 409 17.55 30.90 -7.41
N LYS A 410 18.11 30.49 -8.56
CA LYS A 410 18.74 31.41 -9.53
C LYS A 410 17.76 32.43 -10.09
N THR A 411 16.58 31.98 -10.56
CA THR A 411 15.54 32.89 -11.05
C THR A 411 15.07 33.88 -9.98
N SER A 412 15.00 33.45 -8.71
CA SER A 412 14.63 34.34 -7.60
C SER A 412 15.72 35.39 -7.29
N SER A 413 17.00 35.04 -7.43
CA SER A 413 18.12 35.98 -7.23
C SER A 413 18.27 37.00 -8.36
N GLU A 414 18.02 36.60 -9.62
CA GLU A 414 18.09 37.50 -10.77
C GLU A 414 16.92 38.50 -10.79
N GLY A 415 15.72 38.08 -10.39
CA GLY A 415 14.56 38.97 -10.24
C GLY A 415 14.73 40.03 -9.15
N PHE A 416 15.51 39.75 -8.11
CA PHE A 416 15.85 40.74 -7.08
C PHE A 416 16.88 41.76 -7.58
N SER A 417 17.89 41.34 -8.35
CA SER A 417 18.87 42.27 -8.92
C SER A 417 18.24 43.25 -9.91
N ASP A 418 17.31 42.81 -10.76
CA ASP A 418 16.66 43.67 -11.76
C ASP A 418 15.69 44.69 -11.13
N SER A 419 15.08 44.36 -9.99
CA SER A 419 14.22 45.28 -9.24
C SER A 419 15.00 46.40 -8.55
N SER A 420 16.26 46.13 -8.16
CA SER A 420 17.16 47.13 -7.57
C SER A 420 17.78 48.09 -8.58
N GLN A 421 17.88 47.69 -9.86
CA GLN A 421 18.37 48.58 -10.94
C GLN A 421 17.27 49.43 -11.57
N ARG A 422 15.98 49.04 -11.45
CA ARG A 422 14.86 49.87 -11.94
C ARG A 422 14.43 50.98 -10.97
N SER A 423 14.79 50.92 -9.68
CA SER A 423 14.50 52.02 -8.74
C SER A 423 15.48 53.18 -8.83
N SER A 424 16.68 52.98 -9.40
CA SER A 424 17.71 54.00 -9.56
C SER A 424 17.68 54.73 -10.92
N ALA A 425 16.85 54.30 -11.87
CA ALA A 425 16.72 54.91 -13.21
C ALA A 425 15.47 55.79 -13.39
N ARG A 426 14.81 56.22 -12.30
CA ARG A 426 13.61 57.10 -12.33
C ARG A 426 13.76 58.41 -11.56
N LEU A 427 14.99 58.77 -11.22
CA LEU A 427 15.37 60.07 -10.68
C LEU A 427 16.61 60.54 -11.44
N GLU A 428 16.41 61.01 -12.67
CA GLU A 428 17.18 62.07 -13.34
C GLU A 428 16.49 62.49 -14.64
#